data_AF-A0A940TD32-F1
#
_entry.id   AF-A0A940TD32-F1
#
_cell.length_a   1.000
_cell.length_b   1.000
_cell.length_c   1.000
_cell.angle_alpha   90.00
_cell.angle_beta   90.00
_cell.angle_gamma   90.00
#
_symmetry.space_group_name_H-M   'P 1'
#
loop_
_entity.id
_entity.type
_entity.pdbx_description
1 polymer ?
#
loop_
_entity_poly.entity_id
_entity_poly.type
_entity_poly.pdbx_seq_one_letter_code
_entity_poly.pdbx_strand_id
1 'polypeptide(L)'
;MNQQTKFLLTALWSGIIAFTFPICLGIIYMDITGHGKGYGYNLGSEKDIHIFFGFIELIIWLALAVPPNIYLFRKLKNKKPSFIFIPVLAYIVLFILCVYLVIGGWGEFGKFFNL
;
A
#
# COMPACT_ATOMS: atom_id res chain seq x y z
N MET A 1 -16.40 14.21 17.93
CA MET A 1 -15.75 14.51 16.63
C MET A 1 -16.80 14.70 15.55
N ASN A 2 -16.81 15.85 14.86
CA ASN A 2 -17.82 16.16 13.84
C ASN A 2 -17.66 15.27 12.59
N GLN A 3 -18.68 15.22 11.72
CA GLN A 3 -18.70 14.39 10.51
C GLN A 3 -17.70 14.81 9.42
N GLN A 4 -17.27 16.08 9.42
CA GLN A 4 -16.29 16.62 8.47
C GLN A 4 -14.86 16.25 8.88
N THR A 5 -14.51 16.39 10.16
CA THR A 5 -13.23 15.98 10.74
C THR A 5 -13.00 14.48 10.56
N LYS A 6 -14.02 13.64 10.79
CA LYS A 6 -13.95 12.19 10.49
C LYS A 6 -13.56 11.94 9.05
N PHE A 7 -14.23 12.60 8.11
CA PHE A 7 -13.97 12.44 6.68
C PHE A 7 -12.56 12.91 6.30
N LEU A 8 -12.12 14.07 6.79
CA LEU A 8 -10.79 14.61 6.51
C LEU A 8 -9.68 13.70 7.06
N LEU A 9 -9.83 13.20 8.29
CA LEU A 9 -8.87 12.26 8.87
C LEU A 9 -8.81 10.95 8.08
N THR A 10 -9.95 10.40 7.66
CA THR A 10 -9.96 9.19 6.83
C THR A 10 -9.35 9.43 5.46
N ALA A 11 -9.60 10.59 4.85
CA ALA A 11 -9.00 10.98 3.57
C ALA A 11 -7.48 11.13 3.69
N LEU A 12 -7.00 11.80 4.74
CA LEU A 12 -5.58 11.95 5.03
C LEU A 12 -4.92 10.58 5.26
N TRP A 13 -5.53 9.72 6.09
CA TRP A 13 -5.05 8.37 6.33
C TRP A 13 -4.98 7.54 5.05
N SER A 14 -6.02 7.59 4.23
CA SER A 14 -6.04 6.86 2.95
C SER A 14 -4.99 7.39 1.97
N GLY A 15 -4.70 8.70 2.01
CA GLY A 15 -3.60 9.30 1.27
C GLY A 15 -2.23 8.82 1.74
N ILE A 16 -2.00 8.72 3.05
CA ILE A 16 -0.77 8.15 3.62
C ILE A 16 -0.59 6.71 3.16
N ILE A 17 -1.63 5.88 3.28
CA ILE A 17 -1.63 4.48 2.84
C ILE A 17 -1.35 4.38 1.34
N ALA A 18 -1.96 5.23 0.51
CA ALA A 18 -1.73 5.24 -0.93
C ALA A 18 -0.29 5.59 -1.29
N PHE A 19 0.27 6.58 -0.61
CA PHE A 19 1.65 7.01 -0.81
C PHE A 19 2.64 5.93 -0.35
N THR A 20 2.43 5.28 0.79
CA THR A 20 3.36 4.24 1.28
C THR A 20 3.17 2.88 0.60
N PHE A 21 2.09 2.70 -0.17
CA PHE A 21 1.74 1.41 -0.78
C PHE A 21 2.85 0.79 -1.64
N PRO A 22 3.55 1.50 -2.54
CA PRO A 22 4.64 0.89 -3.32
C PRO A 22 5.71 0.22 -2.44
N ILE A 23 6.09 0.87 -1.34
CA ILE A 23 7.11 0.37 -0.42
C ILE A 23 6.58 -0.87 0.31
N CYS A 24 5.39 -0.78 0.89
CA CYS A 24 4.76 -1.91 1.58
C CYS A 24 4.57 -3.10 0.63
N LEU A 25 4.14 -2.85 -0.61
CA LEU A 25 3.95 -3.88 -1.61
C LEU A 25 5.27 -4.60 -1.95
N GLY A 26 6.36 -3.85 -2.13
CA GLY A 26 7.67 -4.42 -2.38
C GLY A 26 8.17 -5.30 -1.24
N ILE A 27 8.05 -4.82 0.01
CA ILE A 27 8.46 -5.56 1.22
C ILE A 27 7.62 -6.84 1.37
N ILE A 28 6.29 -6.72 1.38
CA ILE A 28 5.37 -7.85 1.51
C ILE A 28 5.66 -8.91 0.43
N TYR A 29 5.88 -8.48 -0.82
CA TYR A 29 6.20 -9.39 -1.90
C TYR A 29 7.52 -10.12 -1.68
N MET A 30 8.58 -9.39 -1.28
CA MET A 30 9.87 -10.01 -0.98
C MET A 30 9.77 -11.01 0.16
N ASP A 31 9.04 -10.70 1.24
CA ASP A 31 8.88 -11.61 2.36
C ASP A 31 8.06 -12.85 2.00
N ILE A 32 6.92 -12.69 1.30
CA ILE A 32 6.08 -13.82 0.84
C ILE A 32 6.82 -14.73 -0.15
N THR A 33 7.70 -14.18 -0.99
CA THR A 33 8.50 -14.99 -1.92
C THR A 33 9.74 -15.60 -1.29
N GLY A 34 10.01 -15.29 -0.01
CA GLY A 34 11.20 -15.78 0.69
C GLY A 34 12.48 -15.14 0.16
N HIS A 35 12.43 -13.84 -0.10
CA HIS A 35 13.55 -12.96 -0.48
C HIS A 35 13.58 -11.69 0.38
N GLY A 36 13.10 -11.72 1.62
CA GLY A 36 13.06 -10.55 2.53
C GLY A 36 14.41 -9.85 2.77
N LYS A 37 15.53 -10.56 2.55
CA LYS A 37 16.91 -10.01 2.60
C LYS A 37 17.50 -9.71 1.21
N GLY A 38 16.70 -9.79 0.15
CA GLY A 38 17.09 -9.60 -1.25
C GLY A 38 17.40 -10.89 -2.01
N TYR A 39 17.32 -10.83 -3.34
CA TYR A 39 17.45 -11.98 -4.23
C TYR A 39 18.81 -12.68 -4.22
N GLY A 40 19.88 -11.98 -3.80
CA GLY A 40 21.23 -12.55 -3.69
C GLY A 40 21.49 -13.33 -2.40
N TYR A 41 20.54 -13.34 -1.45
CA TYR A 41 20.75 -13.92 -0.13
C TYR A 41 20.00 -15.24 0.03
N ASN A 42 20.72 -16.32 0.35
CA ASN A 42 20.10 -17.60 0.68
C ASN A 42 19.63 -17.60 2.14
N LEU A 43 18.32 -17.48 2.35
CA LEU A 43 17.71 -17.50 3.68
C LEU A 43 17.75 -18.86 4.38
N GLY A 44 17.99 -19.96 3.65
CA GLY A 44 18.02 -21.30 4.23
C GLY A 44 16.78 -21.58 5.08
N SER A 45 16.99 -21.91 6.36
CA SER A 45 15.92 -22.17 7.34
C SER A 45 15.10 -20.95 7.75
N GLU A 46 15.58 -19.74 7.51
CA GLU A 46 14.85 -18.50 7.84
C GLU A 46 13.73 -18.21 6.83
N LYS A 47 13.74 -18.89 5.67
CA LYS A 47 12.80 -18.64 4.58
C LYS A 47 11.34 -18.73 5.04
N ASP A 48 11.00 -19.77 5.80
CA ASP A 48 9.62 -19.99 6.26
C ASP A 48 9.16 -18.90 7.25
N ILE A 49 10.10 -18.35 8.04
CA ILE A 49 9.84 -17.26 8.97
C ILE A 49 9.50 -15.98 8.19
N HIS A 50 10.29 -15.65 7.16
CA HIS A 50 10.02 -14.50 6.28
C HIS A 50 8.66 -14.63 5.58
N ILE A 51 8.35 -15.80 5.03
CA ILE A 51 7.06 -16.04 4.38
C ILE A 51 5.90 -15.80 5.36
N PHE A 52 6.01 -16.32 6.59
CA PHE A 52 5.01 -16.10 7.63
C PHE A 52 4.84 -14.61 7.98
N PHE A 53 5.95 -13.87 8.13
CA PHE A 53 5.90 -12.42 8.36
C PHE A 53 5.25 -11.68 7.19
N GLY A 54 5.57 -12.03 5.94
CA GLY A 54 4.94 -11.41 4.77
C GLY A 54 3.43 -11.56 4.74
N PHE A 55 2.89 -12.71 5.18
CA PHE A 55 1.44 -12.88 5.34
C PHE A 55 0.86 -12.02 6.46
N ILE A 56 1.55 -11.89 7.60
CA ILE A 56 1.12 -11.00 8.69
C ILE A 56 1.10 -9.55 8.22
N GLU A 57 2.15 -9.11 7.53
CA GLU A 57 2.26 -7.76 6.97
C GLU A 57 1.14 -7.47 5.97
N LEU A 58 0.80 -8.42 5.11
CA LEU A 58 -0.33 -8.31 4.19
C LEU A 58 -1.65 -8.13 4.95
N ILE A 59 -1.89 -8.93 5.99
CA ILE A 59 -3.11 -8.84 6.82
C ILE A 59 -3.18 -7.47 7.51
N ILE A 60 -2.08 -7.00 8.10
CA ILE A 60 -2.00 -5.69 8.75
C ILE A 60 -2.27 -4.58 7.73
N TRP A 61 -1.62 -4.63 6.57
CA TRP A 61 -1.79 -3.64 5.52
C TRP A 61 -3.25 -3.59 5.04
N LEU A 62 -3.88 -4.74 4.81
CA LEU A 62 -5.30 -4.82 4.44
C LEU A 62 -6.21 -4.25 5.54
N ALA A 63 -5.95 -4.56 6.80
CA ALA A 63 -6.72 -4.04 7.93
C ALA A 63 -6.62 -2.51 8.06
N LEU A 64 -5.46 -1.94 7.73
CA LEU A 64 -5.24 -0.49 7.76
C LEU A 64 -5.76 0.23 6.51
N ALA A 65 -5.75 -0.43 5.35
CA ALA A 65 -6.11 0.16 4.07
C ALA A 65 -7.60 0.04 3.74
N VAL A 66 -8.21 -1.13 3.98
CA VAL A 66 -9.55 -1.46 3.46
C VAL A 66 -10.67 -0.68 4.17
N PRO A 67 -10.79 -0.66 5.51
CA PRO A 67 -11.89 0.03 6.18
C PRO A 67 -11.97 1.55 5.89
N PRO A 68 -10.85 2.31 5.94
CA PRO A 68 -10.83 3.74 5.59
C PRO A 68 -11.30 4.01 4.16
N ASN A 69 -10.81 3.22 3.20
CA ASN A 69 -11.18 3.39 1.80
C ASN A 69 -12.65 3.04 1.55
N ILE A 70 -13.18 1.95 2.14
CA ILE A 70 -14.60 1.62 2.07
C ILE A 70 -15.47 2.77 2.59
N TYR A 71 -15.09 3.38 3.71
CA TYR A 71 -15.82 4.53 4.27
C TYR A 71 -15.83 5.72 3.29
N LEU A 72 -14.68 6.08 2.73
CA LEU A 72 -14.57 7.19 1.77
C LEU A 72 -15.38 6.93 0.50
N PHE A 73 -15.25 5.74 -0.09
CA PHE A 73 -15.97 5.37 -1.30
C PHE A 73 -17.48 5.40 -1.09
N ARG A 74 -17.99 4.85 0.02
CA ARG A 74 -19.43 4.91 0.35
C ARG A 74 -19.91 6.35 0.51
N LYS A 75 -19.16 7.18 1.24
CA LYS A 75 -19.54 8.58 1.50
C LYS A 75 -19.53 9.44 0.22
N LEU A 76 -18.58 9.21 -0.68
CA LEU A 76 -18.51 9.90 -1.98
C LEU A 76 -19.58 9.41 -2.95
N LYS A 77 -19.80 8.09 -3.05
CA LYS A 77 -20.84 7.49 -3.88
C LYS A 77 -22.24 8.01 -3.53
N ASN A 78 -22.55 8.12 -2.24
CA ASN A 78 -23.83 8.64 -1.76
C ASN A 78 -24.06 10.11 -2.13
N LYS A 79 -23.01 10.88 -2.43
CA LYS A 79 -23.14 12.24 -2.95
C LYS A 79 -23.34 12.24 -4.46
N LYS A 80 -22.40 11.65 -5.20
CA LYS A 80 -22.48 11.42 -6.65
C LYS A 80 -21.63 10.21 -7.01
N PRO A 81 -22.11 9.27 -7.85
CA PRO A 81 -21.36 8.07 -8.20
C PRO A 81 -20.03 8.37 -8.91
N SER A 82 -19.96 9.45 -9.70
CA SER A 82 -18.72 9.88 -10.38
C SER A 82 -17.62 10.35 -9.43
N PHE A 83 -17.92 10.66 -8.17
CA PHE A 83 -16.90 11.10 -7.21
C PHE A 83 -16.00 9.97 -6.73
N ILE A 84 -16.30 8.71 -7.06
CA ILE A 84 -15.43 7.56 -6.81
C ILE A 84 -14.12 7.67 -7.60
N PHE A 85 -14.11 8.31 -8.77
CA PHE A 85 -12.89 8.47 -9.57
C PHE A 85 -11.86 9.37 -8.89
N ILE A 86 -12.28 10.30 -8.03
CA ILE A 86 -11.39 11.23 -7.33
C ILE A 86 -10.38 10.49 -6.43
N PRO A 87 -10.81 9.67 -5.45
CA PRO A 87 -9.88 8.92 -4.61
C PRO A 87 -9.08 7.88 -5.40
N VAL A 88 -9.63 7.29 -6.48
CA VAL A 88 -8.87 6.36 -7.33
C VAL A 88 -7.71 7.08 -8.04
N LEU A 89 -7.98 8.22 -8.69
CA LEU A 89 -6.94 9.02 -9.33
C LEU A 89 -5.92 9.54 -8.32
N ALA A 90 -6.37 10.00 -7.16
CA ALA A 90 -5.46 10.42 -6.09
C ALA A 90 -4.57 9.26 -5.64
N TYR A 91 -5.10 8.04 -5.51
CA TYR A 91 -4.33 6.86 -5.14
C TYR A 91 -3.25 6.55 -6.16
N ILE A 92 -3.59 6.56 -7.46
CA ILE A 92 -2.64 6.31 -8.56
C ILE A 92 -1.55 7.38 -8.57
N VAL A 93 -1.91 8.66 -8.44
CA VAL A 93 -0.94 9.75 -8.43
C VAL A 93 0.02 9.63 -7.23
N LEU A 94 -0.51 9.34 -6.03
CA LEU A 94 0.32 9.17 -4.84
C LEU A 94 1.24 7.95 -4.93
N PHE A 95 0.76 6.85 -5.51
CA PHE A 95 1.57 5.68 -5.80
C PHE A 95 2.76 6.03 -6.69
N ILE A 96 2.48 6.68 -7.83
CA ILE A 96 3.50 7.10 -8.80
C ILE A 96 4.50 8.07 -8.13
N LEU A 97 4.00 9.05 -7.37
CA LEU A 97 4.85 9.99 -6.66
C LEU A 97 5.79 9.30 -5.69
N CYS A 98 5.33 8.31 -4.94
CA CYS A 98 6.20 7.56 -4.03
C CYS A 98 7.27 6.76 -4.79
N VAL A 99 6.89 6.10 -5.89
CA VAL A 99 7.85 5.39 -6.75
C VAL A 99 8.97 6.34 -7.22
N TYR A 100 8.64 7.53 -7.71
CA TYR A 100 9.65 8.47 -8.21
C TYR A 100 10.43 9.19 -7.10
N LEU A 101 9.76 9.66 -6.05
CA LEU A 101 10.38 10.52 -5.03
C LEU A 101 11.11 9.74 -3.93
N VAL A 102 10.65 8.53 -3.61
CA VAL A 102 11.19 7.76 -2.47
C VAL A 102 11.97 6.54 -2.93
N ILE A 103 11.43 5.77 -3.87
CA ILE A 103 12.07 4.52 -4.32
C ILE A 103 13.20 4.79 -5.32
N GLY A 104 13.16 5.91 -6.04
CA GLY A 104 14.15 6.25 -7.07
C GLY A 104 13.73 5.88 -8.50
N GLY A 105 12.43 5.68 -8.71
CA GLY A 105 11.82 5.41 -10.02
C GLY A 105 11.45 3.95 -10.25
N TRP A 106 10.93 3.67 -11.44
CA TRP A 106 10.39 2.34 -11.80
C TRP A 106 11.45 1.23 -11.85
N GLY A 107 12.70 1.56 -12.19
CA GLY A 107 13.79 0.58 -12.22
C GLY A 107 14.09 0.03 -10.83
N GLU A 108 14.26 0.91 -9.84
CA GLU A 108 14.45 0.50 -8.44
C GLU A 108 13.21 -0.20 -7.87
N PHE A 109 12.00 0.23 -8.25
CA PHE A 109 10.78 -0.46 -7.88
C PHE A 109 10.69 -1.88 -8.49
N GLY A 110 11.12 -2.06 -9.74
CA GLY A 110 11.17 -3.35 -10.43
C GLY A 110 12.07 -4.37 -9.72
N LYS A 111 13.15 -3.91 -9.08
CA LYS A 111 14.05 -4.79 -8.31
C LYS A 111 13.36 -5.54 -7.19
N PHE A 112 12.29 -5.01 -6.58
CA PHE A 112 11.50 -5.78 -5.59
C PHE A 112 10.90 -7.05 -6.20
N PHE A 113 10.62 -7.04 -7.50
CA PHE A 113 9.96 -8.12 -8.24
C PHE A 113 10.92 -8.92 -9.14
N ASN A 114 12.23 -8.65 -9.06
CA ASN A 114 13.25 -9.23 -9.95
C ASN A 114 12.99 -8.94 -11.44
N LEU A 115 12.55 -7.71 -11.74
CA LEU A 115 12.30 -7.17 -13.08
C LEU A 115 13.40 -6.20 -13.53
#